data_AF-A0A1A8CCB5-F1
#
_entry.id   AF-A0A1A8CCB5-F1
#
_cell.length_a   1.000
_cell.length_b   1.000
_cell.length_c   1.000
_cell.angle_alpha   90.00
_cell.angle_beta   90.00
_cell.angle_gamma   90.00
#
_symmetry.space_group_name_H-M   'P 1'
#
loop_
_entity.id
_entity.type
_entity.pdbx_description
1 polymer ?
#
loop_
_entity_poly.entity_id
_entity_poly.type
_entity_poly.pdbx_seq_one_letter_code
_entity_poly.pdbx_strand_id
1 'polypeptide(L)' 'MMNDREKYSVKHVSRTPGLQIWTINKMKMVSVPARAFGNFFEGDCYIVLNIIKNKGSGESLDVHYWIGSSSSPDEQGAA' A
#
# COMPACT_ATOMS: atom_id res chain seq x y z
N MET A 1 -8.13 6.37 -25.42
CA MET A 1 -8.78 6.13 -24.13
C MET A 1 -8.01 5.03 -23.41
N MET A 2 -7.35 5.33 -22.30
CA MET A 2 -6.66 4.30 -21.48
C MET A 2 -7.69 3.49 -20.71
N ASN A 3 -7.52 2.17 -20.69
CA ASN A 3 -8.44 1.22 -20.07
C ASN A 3 -8.35 1.34 -18.54
N ASP A 4 -9.46 1.30 -17.81
CA ASP A 4 -9.49 1.50 -16.35
C ASP A 4 -8.62 0.47 -15.59
N ARG A 5 -8.39 -0.70 -16.19
CA ARG A 5 -7.45 -1.73 -15.69
C ARG A 5 -5.98 -1.31 -15.74
N GLU A 6 -5.58 -0.44 -16.65
CA GLU A 6 -4.22 0.12 -16.69
C GLU A 6 -4.05 1.26 -15.69
N LYS A 7 -5.13 1.98 -15.38
CA LYS A 7 -5.15 3.13 -14.48
C LYS A 7 -4.88 2.76 -13.02
N TYR A 8 -5.30 1.57 -12.60
CA TYR A 8 -5.06 0.99 -11.27
C TYR A 8 -4.08 -0.20 -11.31
N SER A 9 -3.29 -0.30 -12.38
CA SER A 9 -2.38 -1.43 -12.59
C SER A 9 -1.39 -1.56 -11.43
N VAL A 10 -1.32 -2.77 -10.88
CA VAL A 10 -0.48 -3.29 -9.79
C VAL A 10 1.02 -3.28 -10.15
N LYS A 11 1.49 -2.26 -10.89
CA LYS A 11 2.88 -2.18 -11.39
C LYS A 11 3.91 -1.99 -10.27
N HIS A 12 3.45 -1.70 -9.05
CA HIS A 12 4.30 -1.39 -7.90
C HIS A 12 4.25 -2.44 -6.79
N VAL A 13 3.53 -3.55 -6.95
CA VAL A 13 3.50 -4.63 -5.95
C VAL A 13 4.45 -5.74 -6.37
N SER A 14 5.52 -5.90 -5.59
CA SER A 14 6.37 -7.08 -5.69
C SER A 14 5.66 -8.29 -5.08
N ARG A 15 5.87 -9.48 -5.65
CA ARG A 15 5.42 -10.75 -5.05
C ARG A 15 6.49 -11.42 -4.20
N THR A 16 7.62 -10.75 -3.98
CA THR A 16 8.69 -11.28 -3.13
C THR A 16 8.30 -11.17 -1.66
N PRO A 17 8.63 -12.17 -0.83
CA PRO A 17 8.47 -12.08 0.61
C PRO A 17 9.08 -10.80 1.20
N GLY A 18 8.36 -10.16 2.12
CA GLY A 18 8.75 -8.91 2.74
C GLY A 18 7.61 -7.91 2.90
N LEU A 19 7.94 -6.80 3.57
CA LEU A 19 7.03 -5.70 3.84
C LEU A 19 7.08 -4.67 2.70
N GLN A 20 5.91 -4.25 2.24
CA GLN A 20 5.74 -3.19 1.26
C GLN A 20 4.71 -2.20 1.79
N ILE A 21 5.01 -0.92 1.67
CA ILE A 21 4.14 0.16 2.14
C ILE A 21 3.98 1.16 1.02
N TRP A 22 2.74 1.61 0.83
CA TRP A 22 2.41 2.71 -0.07
C TRP A 22 1.61 3.76 0.68
N THR A 23 1.78 5.02 0.29
CA THR A 23 0.94 6.14 0.70
C THR A 23 0.03 6.56 -0.45
N ILE A 24 -1.14 7.10 -0.14
CA ILE A 24 -2.03 7.71 -1.13
C ILE A 24 -1.70 9.20 -1.22
N ASN A 25 -1.25 9.66 -2.39
CA ASN A 25 -0.99 11.07 -2.65
C ASN A 25 -1.69 11.47 -3.95
N LYS A 26 -2.62 12.44 -3.89
CA LYS A 26 -3.39 12.93 -5.05
C LYS A 26 -4.02 11.78 -5.84
N MET A 27 -4.71 10.87 -5.12
CA MET A 27 -5.38 9.69 -5.68
C MET A 27 -4.43 8.69 -6.39
N LYS A 28 -3.16 8.66 -6.01
CA LYS A 28 -2.16 7.72 -6.55
C LYS A 28 -1.45 7.00 -5.41
N MET A 29 -1.25 5.70 -5.61
CA MET A 29 -0.44 4.86 -4.74
C MET A 29 1.05 5.12 -5.01
N VAL A 30 1.78 5.58 -4.00
CA VAL A 30 3.21 5.90 -4.07
C VAL A 30 3.98 5.04 -3.08
N SER A 31 5.04 4.37 -3.53
CA SER A 31 5.85 3.52 -2.64
C SER A 31 6.58 4.34 -1.58
N VAL A 32 6.47 3.90 -0.33
CA VAL A 32 7.25 4.46 0.78
C VAL A 32 8.65 3.83 0.75
N PRO A 33 9.73 4.62 0.83
CA PRO A 33 11.08 4.07 0.93
C PRO A 33 11.25 3.23 2.19
N ALA A 34 11.95 2.10 2.12
CA ALA A 34 12.14 1.20 3.27
C ALA A 34 12.76 1.89 4.51
N ARG A 35 13.59 2.93 4.30
CA ARG A 35 14.17 3.75 5.38
C ARG A 35 13.14 4.56 6.17
N ALA A 36 11.94 4.77 5.63
CA ALA A 36 10.85 5.51 6.24
C ALA A 36 9.75 4.61 6.81
N PHE A 37 9.88 3.28 6.70
CA PHE A 37 8.91 2.35 7.28
C PHE A 37 8.78 2.57 8.79
N GLY A 38 7.54 2.58 9.27
CA GLY A 38 7.21 2.88 10.67
C GLY A 38 6.88 4.35 10.94
N ASN A 39 7.21 5.26 10.03
CA ASN A 39 6.77 6.65 10.12
C ASN A 39 5.48 6.83 9.30
N PHE A 40 4.39 7.18 10.00
CA PHE A 40 3.09 7.43 9.39
C PHE A 40 2.67 8.86 9.72
N PHE A 41 2.24 9.61 8.71
CA PHE A 41 1.76 10.99 8.88
C PHE A 41 0.25 11.02 9.00
N GLU A 42 -0.27 11.70 10.04
CA GLU A 42 -1.71 11.82 10.34
C GLU A 42 -2.55 12.44 9.24
N GLY A 43 -1.94 13.18 8.31
CA GLY A 43 -2.61 13.75 7.14
C GLY A 43 -2.76 12.80 5.95
N ASP A 44 -2.16 11.61 5.99
CA ASP A 44 -2.12 10.71 4.83
C ASP A 44 -2.84 9.38 5.13
N CYS A 45 -3.06 8.58 4.09
CA CYS A 45 -3.49 7.19 4.21
C CYS A 45 -2.42 6.25 3.64
N TYR A 46 -2.35 5.04 4.19
CA TYR A 46 -1.34 4.05 3.81
C TYR A 46 -1.94 2.67 3.61
N ILE A 47 -1.37 1.93 2.66
CA ILE A 47 -1.61 0.51 2.44
C ILE A 47 -0.32 -0.23 2.80
N VAL A 48 -0.44 -1.27 3.62
CA VAL A 48 0.65 -2.12 4.06
C VAL A 48 0.38 -3.54 3.60
N LEU A 49 1.32 -4.13 2.87
CA LEU A 49 1.31 -5.52 2.46
C LEU A 49 2.51 -6.24 3.07
N ASN A 50 2.25 -7.30 3.81
CA ASN A 50 3.28 -8.21 4.29
C ASN A 50 3.14 -9.56 3.59
N ILE A 51 4.17 -9.95 2.83
CA ILE A 51 4.24 -11.26 2.18
C ILE A 51 5.14 -12.16 3.01
N ILE A 52 4.56 -13.19 3.62
CA ILE A 52 5.26 -14.14 4.50
C ILE A 52 5.46 -15.45 3.76
N LYS A 53 6.71 -15.90 3.64
CA LYS A 53 7.01 -17.24 3.14
C LYS A 53 6.95 -18.24 4.28
N ASN A 54 5.96 -19.14 4.25
CA ASN A 54 5.80 -20.15 5.28
C ASN A 54 6.65 -21.39 4.99
N LYS A 55 7.11 -22.07 6.04
CA LYS A 55 7.81 -23.35 5.88
C LYS A 55 6.76 -24.43 5.52
N GLY A 56 6.71 -24.81 4.24
CA GLY A 56 5.95 -25.96 3.74
C GLY A 56 4.51 -25.69 3.29
N SER A 57 3.92 -24.51 3.59
CA SER A 57 2.52 -24.19 3.28
C SER A 57 2.31 -23.06 2.27
N GLY A 58 3.35 -22.68 1.51
CA GLY A 58 3.27 -21.61 0.52
C GLY A 58 3.48 -20.21 1.10
N GLU A 59 2.79 -19.22 0.55
CA GLU A 59 2.91 -17.80 0.94
C GLU A 59 1.62 -17.30 1.60
N SER A 60 1.75 -16.52 2.68
CA SER A 60 0.65 -15.78 3.30
C SER A 60 0.76 -14.29 2.95
N LEU A 61 -0.40 -13.64 2.80
CA LEU A 61 -0.52 -12.22 2.46
C LEU A 61 -1.36 -11.53 3.54
N ASP A 62 -0.74 -10.61 4.27
CA ASP A 62 -1.45 -9.76 5.23
C ASP A 62 -1.58 -8.36 4.64
N VAL A 63 -2.81 -7.88 4.47
CA VAL A 63 -3.12 -6.54 3.93
C VAL A 63 -3.75 -5.70 5.04
N HIS A 64 -3.16 -4.55 5.29
CA HIS A 64 -3.66 -3.57 6.24
C HIS A 64 -3.78 -2.21 5.55
N TYR A 65 -4.77 -1.43 5.96
CA TYR A 65 -4.87 -0.02 5.62
C TYR A 65 -4.82 0.80 6.90
N TRP A 66 -4.14 1.94 6.84
CA TRP A 66 -4.06 2.91 7.93
C TRP A 66 -4.65 4.22 7.44
N ILE A 67 -5.57 4.75 8.23
CA ILE A 67 -6.27 6.00 7.93
C ILE A 67 -5.78 7.06 8.90
N GLY A 68 -5.16 8.11 8.36
CA GLY A 68 -4.75 9.27 9.13
C GLY A 68 -5.95 10.01 9.71
N SER A 69 -5.82 10.48 10.94
CA SER A 69 -6.88 11.23 11.63
C SER A 69 -7.22 12.57 10.96
N SER A 70 -6.27 13.14 10.21
CA SER A 70 -6.37 14.43 9.52
C SER A 70 -6.38 14.29 8.00
N SER A 71 -6.53 13.08 7.46
CA SER A 71 -6.57 12.85 6.01
C SER A 71 -7.91 13.27 5.40
N SER A 72 -7.88 13.51 4.09
CA SER A 72 -9.08 13.91 3.35
C SER A 72 -10.03 12.71 3.09
N PRO A 73 -11.36 12.93 2.99
CA PRO A 73 -12.30 11.84 2.69
C PRO A 73 -12.00 11.08 1.40
N ASP A 74 -11.43 11.74 0.38
CA ASP A 74 -11.03 11.09 -0.87
C ASP A 74 -9.81 10.18 -0.69
N GLU A 75 -8.83 10.58 0.13
CA GLU A 75 -7.69 9.72 0.48
C GLU A 75 -8.10 8.55 1.37
N GLN A 76 -9.07 8.76 2.26
CA GLN A 76 -9.66 7.69 3.09
C GLN A 76 -10.42 6.66 2.24
N GLY A 77 -11.21 7.12 1.27
CA GLY A 77 -11.95 6.23 0.38
C GLY A 77 -11.08 5.53 -0.67
N ALA A 78 -9.86 6.03 -0.93
CA ALA A 78 -8.93 5.45 -1.88
C ALA A 78 -8.00 4.37 -1.28
N ALA A 79 -7.84 4.36 0.05
CA ALA A 79 -7.04 3.37 0.78
C ALA A 79 -7.83 2.10 1.07
#